data_AF-A0A960W3Q1-F1
#
_entry.id   AF-A0A960W3Q1-F1
#
_cell.length_a   1.000
_cell.length_b   1.000
_cell.length_c   1.000
_cell.angle_alpha   90.00
_cell.angle_beta   90.00
_cell.angle_gamma   90.00
#
_symmetry.space_group_name_H-M   'P 1'
#
loop_
_entity.id
_entity.type
_entity.pdbx_description
1 polymer ?
#
loop_
_entity_poly.entity_id
_entity_poly.type
_entity_poly.pdbx_seq_one_letter_code
_entity_poly.pdbx_strand_id
1 'polypeptide(L)'
;MLDEKEYNDLLFKQGIARLSNGLEKYSIALMCAEKDPITCHRMILVSRELRSVVDQINHILSNGNIETNEEAEDRLLNMFRIVPDMFKDRSKCVEEAYDKQGQKIAYTKEEKHVMVN
;
A
#
# COMPACT_ATOMS: atom_id res chain seq x y z
N MET A 1 0.48 -28.57 9.91
CA MET A 1 0.04 -27.36 10.62
C MET A 1 0.86 -26.23 10.02
N LEU A 2 0.23 -25.28 9.33
CA LEU A 2 0.96 -24.14 8.74
C LEU A 2 1.47 -23.25 9.87
N ASP A 3 2.60 -22.59 9.68
CA ASP A 3 3.05 -21.58 10.63
C ASP A 3 2.15 -20.33 10.56
N GLU A 4 2.18 -19.49 11.60
CA GLU A 4 1.31 -18.31 11.70
C GLU A 4 1.54 -17.30 10.56
N LYS A 5 2.79 -17.17 10.09
CA LYS A 5 3.14 -16.26 9.00
C LYS A 5 2.60 -16.78 7.67
N GLU A 6 2.78 -18.06 7.39
CA GLU A 6 2.27 -18.73 6.19
C GLU A 6 0.73 -18.68 6.14
N TYR A 7 0.07 -18.85 7.28
CA TYR A 7 -1.37 -18.69 7.38
C TYR A 7 -1.84 -17.25 7.10
N ASN A 8 -1.15 -16.25 7.66
CA ASN A 8 -1.49 -14.85 7.42
C ASN A 8 -1.28 -14.43 5.96
N ASP A 9 -0.21 -14.92 5.31
CA ASP A 9 0.03 -14.70 3.88
C ASP A 9 -1.09 -15.31 3.03
N LEU A 10 -1.55 -16.51 3.38
CA LEU A 10 -2.70 -17.15 2.73
C LEU A 10 -3.97 -16.31 2.87
N LEU A 11 -4.29 -15.84 4.08
CA LEU A 11 -5.47 -15.01 4.33
C LEU A 11 -5.42 -13.68 3.56
N PHE A 12 -4.24 -13.06 3.51
CA PHE A 12 -4.06 -11.81 2.77
C PHE A 12 -4.30 -12.02 1.27
N LYS A 13 -3.70 -13.05 0.68
CA LYS A 13 -3.91 -13.41 -0.74
C LYS A 13 -5.36 -13.75 -1.05
N GLN A 14 -6.05 -14.46 -0.14
CA GLN A 14 -7.49 -14.71 -0.28
C GLN A 14 -8.31 -13.41 -0.25
N GLY A 15 -7.91 -12.44 0.59
CA GLY A 15 -8.49 -11.11 0.61
C GLY A 15 -8.35 -10.37 -0.71
N ILE A 16 -7.14 -10.37 -1.29
CA ILE A 16 -6.88 -9.77 -2.61
C ILE A 16 -7.72 -10.45 -3.71
N ALA A 17 -7.75 -11.79 -3.74
CA ALA A 17 -8.56 -12.53 -4.70
C ALA A 17 -10.06 -12.23 -4.57
N ARG A 18 -10.56 -12.10 -3.33
CA ARG A 18 -11.94 -11.72 -3.06
C ARG A 18 -12.26 -10.30 -3.57
N LEU A 19 -11.33 -9.36 -3.45
CA LEU A 19 -11.50 -8.01 -4.00
C LEU A 19 -11.56 -8.05 -5.52
N SER A 20 -10.60 -8.71 -6.17
CA SER A 20 -10.55 -8.86 -7.63
C SER A 20 -11.85 -9.49 -8.17
N ASN A 21 -12.29 -10.62 -7.61
CA ASN A 21 -13.55 -11.29 -8.00
C ASN A 21 -14.79 -10.42 -7.71
N GLY A 22 -14.73 -9.60 -6.65
CA GLY A 22 -15.83 -8.73 -6.27
C GLY A 22 -16.04 -7.57 -7.25
N LEU A 23 -14.97 -7.09 -7.88
CA LEU A 23 -15.05 -5.98 -8.85
C LEU A 23 -15.87 -6.32 -10.10
N GLU A 24 -16.00 -7.60 -10.46
CA GLU A 24 -16.89 -8.04 -11.54
C GLU A 24 -18.38 -7.82 -11.24
N LYS A 25 -18.74 -7.70 -9.97
CA LYS A 25 -20.14 -7.68 -9.49
C LYS A 25 -20.52 -6.42 -8.75
N TYR A 26 -19.55 -5.73 -8.16
CA TYR A 26 -19.77 -4.63 -7.24
C TYR A 26 -18.84 -3.46 -7.55
N SER A 27 -19.34 -2.24 -7.33
CA SER A 27 -18.47 -1.07 -7.17
C SER A 27 -17.91 -1.05 -5.76
N ILE A 28 -16.62 -1.34 -5.62
CA ILE A 28 -15.97 -1.49 -4.30
C ILE A 28 -15.22 -0.21 -3.95
N ALA A 29 -15.45 0.31 -2.75
CA ALA A 29 -14.63 1.32 -2.11
C ALA A 29 -14.02 0.76 -0.83
N LEU A 30 -12.70 0.92 -0.67
CA LEU A 30 -11.99 0.61 0.57
C LEU A 30 -11.71 1.90 1.31
N MET A 31 -12.12 1.98 2.58
CA MET A 31 -11.78 3.13 3.41
C MET A 31 -10.27 3.14 3.70
N CYS A 32 -9.68 4.29 4.00
CA CYS A 32 -8.32 4.40 4.56
C CYS A 32 -8.41 4.94 5.99
N ALA A 33 -7.42 4.66 6.83
CA ALA A 33 -7.36 5.24 8.18
C ALA A 33 -6.78 6.66 8.14
N GLU A 34 -5.91 6.93 7.18
CA GLU A 34 -5.20 8.19 6.98
C GLU A 34 -5.86 9.03 5.88
N LYS A 35 -5.68 10.35 5.97
CA LYS A 35 -6.23 11.32 5.00
C LYS A 35 -5.52 11.31 3.65
N ASP A 36 -4.22 10.99 3.65
CA ASP A 36 -3.37 10.98 2.47
C ASP A 36 -3.03 9.53 2.10
N PRO A 37 -3.39 9.03 0.90
CA PRO A 37 -3.20 7.65 0.50
C PRO A 37 -1.76 7.18 0.69
N ILE A 38 -0.76 7.97 0.32
CA ILE A 38 0.65 7.56 0.40
C ILE A 38 1.15 7.39 1.83
N THR A 39 0.41 7.89 2.83
CA THR A 39 0.68 7.68 4.26
C THR A 39 -0.08 6.52 4.87
N CYS A 40 -1.00 5.92 4.11
CA CYS A 40 -1.87 4.85 4.56
C CYS A 40 -1.22 3.48 4.36
N HIS A 41 -1.17 2.67 5.42
CA HIS A 41 -0.74 1.28 5.32
C HIS A 41 -1.53 0.47 4.30
N ARG A 42 -2.84 0.76 4.19
CA ARG A 42 -3.72 0.06 3.24
C ARG A 42 -3.35 0.36 1.81
N MET A 43 -3.00 1.60 1.47
CA MET A 43 -2.51 1.92 0.14
C MET A 43 -1.19 1.20 -0.13
N ILE A 44 -0.23 1.30 0.79
CA ILE A 44 1.11 0.71 0.63
C ILE A 44 1.10 -0.82 0.50
N LEU A 45 0.17 -1.51 1.18
CA LEU A 45 0.06 -2.96 1.13
C LEU A 45 -0.95 -3.46 0.10
N VAL A 46 -2.17 -2.92 0.10
CA VAL A 46 -3.28 -3.45 -0.70
C VAL A 46 -3.21 -2.93 -2.13
N SER A 47 -2.96 -1.63 -2.35
CA SER A 47 -2.87 -1.09 -3.72
C SER A 47 -1.64 -1.63 -4.46
N ARG A 48 -0.51 -1.81 -3.75
CA ARG A 48 0.69 -2.48 -4.29
C ARG A 48 0.37 -3.82 -4.92
N GLU A 49 -0.40 -4.66 -4.24
CA GLU A 49 -0.73 -6.01 -4.72
C GLU A 49 -1.83 -5.97 -5.79
N LEU A 50 -2.86 -5.14 -5.58
CA LEU A 50 -3.96 -5.00 -6.52
C LEU A 50 -3.51 -4.48 -7.89
N ARG A 51 -2.48 -3.63 -7.97
CA ARG A 51 -2.03 -3.02 -9.24
C ARG A 51 -1.65 -4.04 -10.32
N SER A 52 -1.37 -5.29 -9.93
CA SER A 52 -1.03 -6.39 -10.84
C SER A 52 -2.23 -7.21 -11.30
N VAL A 53 -3.39 -7.05 -10.66
CA VAL A 53 -4.59 -7.90 -10.84
C VAL A 53 -5.88 -7.12 -11.09
N VAL A 54 -5.85 -5.79 -11.04
CA VAL A 54 -7.00 -4.93 -11.38
C VAL A 54 -6.56 -3.80 -12.32
N ASP A 55 -7.46 -3.41 -13.21
CA ASP A 55 -7.16 -2.43 -14.25
C ASP A 55 -7.06 -0.99 -13.73
N GLN A 56 -7.85 -0.64 -12.71
CA GLN A 56 -7.95 0.73 -12.21
C GLN A 56 -8.07 0.79 -10.69
N ILE A 57 -7.23 1.62 -10.08
CA ILE A 57 -7.29 1.97 -8.67
C ILE A 57 -7.28 3.50 -8.58
N ASN A 58 -8.26 4.05 -7.87
CA ASN A 58 -8.40 5.48 -7.63
C ASN A 58 -8.50 5.75 -6.14
N HIS A 59 -7.93 6.85 -5.70
CA HIS A 59 -7.91 7.33 -4.33
C HIS A 59 -8.77 8.58 -4.21
N ILE A 60 -9.73 8.55 -3.28
CA ILE A 60 -10.54 9.72 -2.95
C ILE A 60 -9.79 10.53 -1.90
N LEU A 61 -9.30 11.70 -2.27
CA LEU A 61 -8.55 12.58 -1.39
C LEU A 61 -9.46 13.30 -0.39
N SER A 62 -8.89 13.80 0.70
CA SER A 62 -9.65 14.50 1.76
C SER A 62 -10.40 15.76 1.31
N ASN A 63 -10.02 16.35 0.18
CA ASN A 63 -10.70 17.48 -0.44
C ASN A 63 -11.78 17.06 -1.47
N GLY A 64 -12.03 15.75 -1.63
CA GLY A 64 -12.99 15.19 -2.58
C GLY A 64 -12.44 14.95 -3.99
N ASN A 65 -11.19 15.35 -4.28
CA ASN A 65 -10.58 15.07 -5.57
C ASN A 65 -10.25 13.58 -5.71
N ILE A 66 -10.21 13.12 -6.96
CA ILE A 66 -9.76 11.78 -7.31
C ILE A 66 -8.31 11.85 -7.77
N GLU A 67 -7.50 10.95 -7.24
CA GLU A 67 -6.11 10.70 -7.64
C GLU A 67 -6.01 9.27 -8.15
N THR A 68 -5.38 9.06 -9.30
CA THR A 68 -5.09 7.71 -9.81
C THR A 68 -3.97 7.05 -9.00
N ASN A 69 -3.90 5.73 -9.01
CA ASN A 69 -2.81 5.05 -8.33
C ASN A 69 -1.44 5.38 -8.94
N GLU A 70 -1.36 5.67 -10.24
CA GLU A 70 -0.12 6.10 -10.87
C GLU A 70 0.37 7.47 -10.34
N GLU A 71 -0.55 8.43 -10.18
CA GLU A 71 -0.23 9.74 -9.58
C GLU A 71 0.23 9.61 -8.12
N ALA A 72 -0.41 8.72 -7.34
CA ALA A 72 0.02 8.42 -5.99
C ALA A 72 1.42 7.75 -5.96
N GLU A 73 1.71 6.85 -6.91
CA GLU A 73 3.03 6.25 -7.09
C GLU A 73 4.09 7.28 -7.50
N ASP A 74 3.75 8.25 -8.35
CA ASP A 74 4.65 9.36 -8.70
C ASP A 74 4.96 10.24 -7.49
N ARG A 75 3.97 10.52 -6.64
CA ARG A 75 4.19 11.21 -5.36
C ARG A 75 5.11 10.42 -4.43
N LEU A 76 4.97 9.09 -4.38
CA LEU A 76 5.87 8.21 -3.62
C LEU A 76 7.31 8.27 -4.17
N LEU A 77 7.49 8.15 -5.49
CA LEU A 77 8.80 8.26 -6.14
C LEU A 77 9.47 9.60 -5.83
N ASN A 78 8.71 10.69 -5.96
CA ASN A 78 9.18 12.05 -5.66
C ASN A 78 9.54 12.21 -4.18
N MET A 79 8.76 11.65 -3.25
CA MET A 79 9.04 11.70 -1.82
C MET A 79 10.40 11.10 -1.47
N PHE A 80 10.75 9.96 -2.09
CA PHE A 80 12.02 9.26 -1.86
C PHE A 80 13.13 9.63 -2.84
N ARG A 81 12.86 10.57 -3.77
CA ARG A 81 13.77 10.99 -4.84
C ARG A 81 14.27 9.81 -5.67
N ILE A 82 13.40 8.85 -5.93
CA ILE A 82 13.69 7.67 -6.75
C ILE A 82 13.37 8.02 -8.20
N VAL A 83 14.35 7.85 -9.07
CA VAL A 83 14.21 8.14 -10.50
C VAL A 83 14.59 6.87 -11.27
N PRO A 84 13.84 6.46 -12.30
CA PRO A 84 14.26 5.39 -13.19
C PRO A 84 15.60 5.73 -13.86
N ASP A 85 16.41 4.71 -14.09
CA ASP A 85 17.69 4.83 -14.78
C ASP A 85 17.87 3.68 -15.78
N MET A 86 19.06 3.58 -16.39
CA MET A 86 19.37 2.56 -17.39
C MET A 86 19.25 1.12 -16.88
N PHE A 87 19.43 0.90 -15.58
CA PHE A 87 19.42 -0.43 -14.95
C PHE A 87 18.11 -0.70 -14.18
N LYS A 88 17.34 0.35 -13.90
CA LYS A 88 16.14 0.30 -13.07
C LYS A 88 14.94 0.94 -13.76
N ASP A 89 14.05 0.06 -14.22
CA ASP A 89 12.76 0.47 -14.77
C ASP A 89 11.83 1.10 -13.71
N ARG A 90 10.80 1.78 -14.19
CA ARG A 90 9.80 2.44 -13.34
C ARG A 90 9.14 1.46 -12.34
N SER A 91 8.84 0.24 -12.76
CA SER A 91 8.16 -0.73 -11.90
C SER A 91 9.00 -1.07 -10.67
N LYS A 92 10.31 -1.34 -10.87
CA LYS A 92 11.26 -1.56 -9.77
C LYS A 92 11.43 -0.31 -8.90
N CYS A 93 11.37 0.89 -9.48
CA CYS A 93 11.40 2.13 -8.72
C CYS A 93 10.19 2.25 -7.79
N VAL A 94 9.01 1.92 -8.28
CA VAL A 94 7.78 1.92 -7.49
C VAL A 94 7.83 0.87 -6.38
N GLU A 95 8.29 -0.35 -6.68
CA GLU A 95 8.46 -1.39 -5.66
C GLU A 95 9.39 -0.93 -4.52
N GLU A 96 10.53 -0.30 -4.85
CA GLU A 96 11.41 0.28 -3.83
C GLU A 96 10.73 1.40 -3.02
N ALA A 97 9.91 2.23 -3.68
CA ALA A 97 9.18 3.30 -3.00
C ALA A 97 8.14 2.73 -2.01
N TYR A 98 7.43 1.66 -2.39
CA TYR A 98 6.53 0.94 -1.48
C TYR A 98 7.30 0.35 -0.29
N ASP A 99 8.46 -0.27 -0.52
CA ASP A 99 9.28 -0.84 0.56
C ASP A 99 9.74 0.25 1.55
N LYS A 100 10.29 1.36 1.04
CA LYS A 100 10.75 2.49 1.86
C LYS A 100 9.60 3.13 2.63
N GLN A 101 8.46 3.33 1.98
CA GLN A 101 7.30 3.89 2.66
C GLN A 101 6.76 2.94 3.71
N GLY A 102 6.63 1.65 3.38
CA GLY A 102 6.20 0.61 4.29
C GLY A 102 7.04 0.59 5.56
N GLN A 103 8.37 0.65 5.43
CA GLN A 103 9.28 0.75 6.57
C GLN A 103 9.09 2.05 7.38
N LYS A 104 8.85 3.18 6.69
CA LYS A 104 8.68 4.49 7.33
C LYS A 104 7.39 4.57 8.15
N ILE A 105 6.30 3.95 7.67
CA ILE A 105 4.99 4.01 8.35
C ILE A 105 4.75 2.81 9.27
N ALA A 106 5.44 1.68 9.07
CA ALA A 106 5.41 0.52 9.96
C ALA A 106 5.83 0.91 11.39
N TYR A 107 4.83 0.96 12.28
CA TYR A 107 4.89 1.09 13.73
C TYR A 107 6.29 1.00 14.38
N THR A 108 6.70 2.10 15.02
CA THR A 108 7.78 2.13 16.03
C THR A 108 7.15 1.92 17.40
N LYS A 109 7.47 0.81 18.08
CA LYS A 109 7.10 0.62 19.49
C LYS A 109 7.95 1.57 20.34
N GLU A 110 7.39 2.66 20.86
CA GLU A 110 8.04 3.37 21.96
C GLU A 110 7.99 2.47 23.20
N GLU A 111 9.14 1.92 23.59
CA GLU A 111 9.29 1.35 24.93
C GLU A 111 9.17 2.49 25.95
N LYS A 112 7.97 2.68 26.50
CA LYS A 112 7.83 3.46 27.73
C LYS A 112 8.57 2.72 28.84
N HIS A 113 9.81 3.12 29.09
CA HIS A 113 10.54 2.78 30.31
C HIS A 113 9.80 3.40 31.49
N VAL A 114 8.86 2.66 32.06
CA VAL A 114 8.23 3.00 33.33
C VAL A 114 9.28 2.76 34.41
N MET A 115 9.91 3.83 34.89
CA MET A 115 10.70 3.80 36.11
C MET A 115 9.76 3.47 37.26
N VAL A 116 9.88 2.26 37.80
CA VAL A 116 9.28 1.92 39.10
C VAL A 116 10.30 2.34 40.15
N ASN A 117 9.95 3.37 40.92
CA ASN A 117 10.67 3.83 42.11
C ASN A 117 10.70 2.75 43.20
#